data_AF-A0A542EM14-F1
#
_entry.id   AF-A0A542EM14-F1
#
_cell.length_a   1.000
_cell.length_b   1.000
_cell.length_c   1.000
_cell.angle_alpha   90.00
_cell.angle_beta   90.00
_cell.angle_gamma   90.00
#
_symmetry.space_group_name_H-M   'P 1'
#
loop_
_entity.id
_entity.type
_entity.pdbx_description
1 polymer ?
#
loop_
_entity_poly.entity_id
_entity_poly.type
_entity_poly.pdbx_seq_one_letter_code
_entity_poly.pdbx_strand_id
1 'polypeptide(L)'
;MAGAGKANGKLAKNLVKYGVRYGPLVVEAVRHGREPAQQAVQAAWAKRTARRKAFEHATTVRDGTLLKVIKDGQAIFFVFSGDAIVTTYPAVPQASYPELLRHADLDKRETPVIVPSRKPHLPRVRRKR
;
A
#
# COMPACT_ATOMS: atom_id res chain seq x y z
N MET A 1 23.99 31.65 -29.32
CA MET A 1 23.92 30.51 -28.36
C MET A 1 23.99 31.03 -26.94
N ALA A 2 23.45 30.25 -25.99
CA ALA A 2 23.54 30.35 -24.53
C ALA A 2 22.51 31.26 -23.80
N GLY A 3 21.53 30.60 -23.16
CA GLY A 3 20.56 31.24 -22.28
C GLY A 3 19.69 30.22 -21.54
N ALA A 4 20.30 29.22 -20.89
CA ALA A 4 19.57 28.23 -20.09
C ALA A 4 20.26 28.01 -18.74
N GLY A 5 19.46 28.06 -17.65
CA GLY A 5 19.77 27.35 -16.41
C GLY A 5 20.42 28.15 -15.27
N LYS A 6 19.69 29.09 -14.63
CA LYS A 6 20.14 29.75 -13.38
C LYS A 6 19.14 29.69 -12.21
N ALA A 7 18.14 28.82 -12.25
CA ALA A 7 17.16 28.67 -11.15
C ALA A 7 17.44 27.46 -10.21
N ASN A 8 18.09 26.40 -10.69
CA ASN A 8 18.28 25.15 -9.93
C ASN A 8 19.40 25.20 -8.88
N GLY A 9 20.33 26.15 -8.99
CA GLY A 9 21.53 26.20 -8.13
C GLY A 9 21.25 26.63 -6.69
N LYS A 10 20.22 27.46 -6.44
CA LYS A 10 19.92 27.95 -5.07
C LYS A 10 19.18 26.91 -4.23
N LEU A 11 18.27 26.14 -4.83
CA LEU A 11 17.55 25.05 -4.15
C LEU A 11 18.49 23.89 -3.81
N ALA A 12 19.37 23.50 -4.74
CA ALA A 12 20.37 22.46 -4.50
C ALA A 12 21.34 22.84 -3.37
N LYS A 13 21.83 24.09 -3.35
CA LYS A 13 22.74 24.58 -2.30
C LYS A 13 22.11 24.61 -0.91
N ASN A 14 20.82 24.94 -0.82
CA ASN A 14 20.11 24.93 0.46
C ASN A 14 19.85 23.49 0.95
N LEU A 15 19.44 22.57 0.07
CA LEU A 15 19.26 21.15 0.39
C LEU A 15 20.55 20.49 0.92
N VAL A 16 21.69 20.79 0.30
CA VAL A 16 23.01 20.31 0.76
C VAL A 16 23.34 20.89 2.15
N LYS A 17 23.12 22.19 2.35
CA LYS A 17 23.44 22.86 3.62
C LYS A 17 22.61 22.32 4.79
N TYR A 18 21.34 21.99 4.56
CA TYR A 18 20.48 21.38 5.58
C TYR A 18 20.78 19.88 5.78
N GLY A 19 21.13 19.15 4.70
CA GLY A 19 21.50 17.74 4.78
C GLY A 19 22.77 17.47 5.59
N VAL A 20 23.78 18.35 5.51
CA VAL A 20 25.03 18.21 6.29
C VAL A 20 24.83 18.56 7.77
N ARG A 21 23.98 19.56 8.06
CA ARG A 21 23.80 20.07 9.42
C ARG A 21 22.90 19.21 10.31
N TYR A 22 21.97 18.47 9.70
CA TYR A 22 21.04 17.58 10.40
C TYR A 22 21.21 16.10 10.05
N GLY A 23 22.08 15.78 9.09
CA GLY A 23 22.36 14.40 8.67
C GLY A 23 22.83 13.47 9.79
N PRO A 24 23.84 13.84 10.61
CA PRO A 24 24.43 12.92 11.59
C PRO A 24 23.44 12.50 12.70
N LEU A 25 22.70 13.46 13.27
CA LEU A 25 21.75 13.20 14.38
C LEU A 25 20.56 12.34 13.94
N VAL A 26 20.10 12.50 12.70
CA VAL A 26 19.02 11.68 12.14
C VAL A 26 19.52 10.27 11.83
N VAL A 27 20.76 10.12 11.38
CA VAL A 27 21.34 8.81 11.02
C VAL A 27 21.48 7.90 12.25
N GLU A 28 21.85 8.43 13.41
CA GLU A 28 22.01 7.63 14.64
C GLU A 28 20.67 7.22 15.26
N ALA A 29 19.70 8.15 15.35
CA ALA A 29 18.34 7.82 15.81
C ALA A 29 17.63 6.82 14.87
N VAL A 30 17.86 6.93 13.57
CA VAL A 30 17.32 6.00 12.57
C VAL A 30 18.03 4.65 12.63
N ARG A 31 19.33 4.58 12.95
CA ARG A 31 20.06 3.30 13.05
C ARG A 31 19.54 2.40 14.19
N HIS A 32 19.12 2.97 15.31
CA HIS A 32 18.59 2.20 16.44
C HIS A 32 17.08 1.89 16.37
N GLY A 33 16.28 2.68 15.63
CA GLY A 33 14.83 2.45 15.44
C GLY A 33 14.44 1.77 14.13
N ARG A 34 15.42 1.31 13.35
CA ARG A 34 15.24 0.90 11.94
C ARG A 34 14.47 -0.39 11.78
N GLU A 35 14.62 -1.34 12.68
CA GLU A 35 13.97 -2.66 12.57
C GLU A 35 12.44 -2.58 12.67
N PRO A 36 11.83 -1.93 13.69
CA PRO A 36 10.37 -1.85 13.77
C PRO A 36 9.78 -0.95 12.66
N ALA A 37 10.47 0.14 12.31
CA ALA A 37 10.01 1.03 11.24
C ALA A 37 10.03 0.33 9.87
N GLN A 38 11.07 -0.45 9.58
CA GLN A 38 11.15 -1.24 8.34
C GLN A 38 10.09 -2.34 8.31
N GLN A 39 9.84 -3.03 9.43
CA GLN A 39 8.78 -4.05 9.52
C GLN A 39 7.40 -3.45 9.27
N ALA A 40 7.09 -2.28 9.84
CA ALA A 40 5.82 -1.61 9.60
C ALA A 40 5.65 -1.19 8.13
N VAL A 41 6.72 -0.69 7.50
CA VAL A 41 6.71 -0.34 6.08
C VAL A 41 6.51 -1.60 5.22
N GLN A 42 7.24 -2.67 5.51
CA GLN A 42 7.10 -3.95 4.79
C GLN A 42 5.70 -4.54 4.96
N ALA A 43 5.13 -4.51 6.17
CA ALA A 43 3.77 -4.97 6.43
C ALA A 43 2.72 -4.14 5.67
N ALA A 44 2.89 -2.81 5.62
CA ALA A 44 2.02 -1.93 4.85
C ALA A 44 2.10 -2.22 3.34
N TRP A 45 3.31 -2.48 2.82
CA TRP A 45 3.52 -2.88 1.44
C TRP A 45 2.92 -4.25 1.13
N ALA A 46 3.17 -5.24 1.98
CA ALA A 46 2.63 -6.60 1.86
C ALA A 46 1.09 -6.58 1.87
N LYS A 47 0.48 -5.77 2.73
CA LYS A 47 -0.98 -5.57 2.75
C LYS A 47 -1.49 -4.99 1.43
N ARG A 48 -0.79 -4.00 0.85
CA ARG A 48 -1.20 -3.36 -0.40
C ARG A 48 -1.08 -4.30 -1.60
N THR A 49 0.00 -5.08 -1.66
CA THR A 49 0.20 -6.07 -2.73
C THR A 49 -0.78 -7.24 -2.60
N ALA A 50 -1.00 -7.75 -1.39
CA ALA A 50 -1.99 -8.79 -1.12
C ALA A 50 -3.40 -8.34 -1.51
N ARG A 51 -3.80 -7.11 -1.14
CA ARG A 51 -5.08 -6.54 -1.57
C ARG A 51 -5.18 -6.49 -3.09
N ARG A 52 -4.15 -5.96 -3.77
CA ARG A 52 -4.16 -5.85 -5.24
C ARG A 52 -4.33 -7.20 -5.91
N LYS A 53 -3.57 -8.21 -5.49
CA LYS A 53 -3.68 -9.59 -6.00
C LYS A 53 -5.06 -10.18 -5.76
N ALA A 54 -5.61 -10.00 -4.56
CA ALA A 54 -6.95 -10.47 -4.22
C ALA A 54 -8.03 -9.80 -5.08
N PHE A 55 -7.93 -8.49 -5.34
CA PHE A 55 -8.82 -7.78 -6.24
C PHE A 55 -8.71 -8.27 -7.68
N GLU A 56 -7.49 -8.39 -8.21
CA GLU A 56 -7.25 -8.92 -9.56
C GLU A 56 -7.84 -10.33 -9.70
N HIS A 57 -7.66 -11.19 -8.70
CA HIS A 57 -8.24 -12.52 -8.71
C HIS A 57 -9.78 -12.50 -8.62
N ALA A 58 -10.35 -11.69 -7.71
CA ALA A 58 -11.80 -11.56 -7.56
C ALA A 58 -12.47 -11.06 -8.84
N THR A 59 -11.80 -10.22 -9.65
CA THR A 59 -12.35 -9.78 -10.96
C THR A 59 -12.41 -10.90 -12.00
N THR A 60 -11.57 -11.93 -11.87
CA THR A 60 -11.56 -13.08 -12.80
C THR A 60 -12.51 -14.20 -12.39
N VAL A 61 -13.00 -14.17 -11.15
CA VAL A 61 -13.89 -15.19 -10.58
C VAL A 61 -15.35 -14.80 -10.82
N ARG A 62 -16.18 -15.78 -11.18
CA ARG A 62 -17.63 -15.59 -11.34
C ARG A 62 -18.27 -15.23 -10.00
N ASP A 63 -19.06 -14.15 -9.99
CA ASP A 63 -19.68 -13.61 -8.77
C ASP A 63 -18.64 -13.37 -7.67
N GLY A 64 -17.47 -12.88 -8.09
CA GLY A 64 -16.30 -12.69 -7.27
C GLY A 64 -16.53 -11.62 -6.20
N THR A 65 -16.26 -11.95 -4.94
CA THR A 65 -16.32 -10.97 -3.83
C THR A 65 -15.12 -11.12 -2.91
N LEU A 66 -14.80 -10.07 -2.16
CA LEU A 66 -13.59 -9.98 -1.36
C LEU A 66 -13.93 -9.64 0.09
N LEU A 67 -13.43 -10.43 1.04
CA LEU A 67 -13.55 -10.14 2.47
C LEU A 67 -12.18 -9.91 3.07
N LYS A 68 -12.01 -8.80 3.77
CA LYS A 68 -10.80 -8.52 4.54
C LYS A 68 -11.01 -8.93 5.99
N VAL A 69 -10.22 -9.91 6.43
CA VAL A 69 -10.12 -10.33 7.83
C VAL A 69 -8.78 -9.86 8.39
N ILE A 70 -8.74 -9.41 9.64
CA ILE A 70 -7.49 -9.07 10.31
C ILE A 70 -7.29 -10.05 11.46
N LYS A 71 -6.16 -10.75 11.46
CA LYS A 71 -5.76 -11.67 12.52
C LYS A 71 -4.32 -11.37 12.91
N ASP A 72 -4.07 -11.19 14.21
CA ASP A 72 -2.73 -10.98 14.77
C ASP A 72 -1.93 -9.85 14.07
N GLY A 73 -2.64 -8.77 13.71
CA GLY A 73 -2.06 -7.61 13.00
C GLY A 73 -1.87 -7.79 11.49
N GLN A 74 -2.14 -8.98 10.95
CA GLN A 74 -2.03 -9.29 9.53
C GLN A 74 -3.40 -9.21 8.84
N ALA A 75 -3.45 -8.53 7.70
CA ALA A 75 -4.64 -8.47 6.86
C ALA A 75 -4.64 -9.65 5.88
N ILE A 76 -5.64 -10.51 5.98
CA ILE A 76 -5.89 -11.65 5.10
C ILE A 76 -7.12 -11.31 4.26
N PHE A 77 -6.97 -11.39 2.94
CA PHE A 77 -8.01 -11.13 1.97
C PHE A 77 -8.53 -12.47 1.43
N PHE A 78 -9.77 -12.80 1.76
CA PHE A 78 -10.48 -13.95 1.22
C PHE A 78 -11.16 -13.56 -0.08
N VAL A 79 -10.99 -14.38 -1.11
CA VAL A 79 -11.70 -14.25 -2.39
C VAL A 79 -12.75 -15.35 -2.45
N PHE A 80 -14.00 -14.95 -2.68
CA PHE A 80 -15.16 -15.82 -2.78
C PHE A 80 -15.68 -15.88 -4.22
N SER A 81 -16.35 -16.97 -4.55
CA SER A 81 -17.25 -17.12 -5.70
C SER A 81 -18.63 -17.47 -5.15
N GLY A 82 -19.56 -16.53 -5.14
CA GLY A 82 -20.80 -16.67 -4.36
C GLY A 82 -20.48 -16.93 -2.88
N ASP A 83 -20.83 -18.11 -2.37
CA ASP A 83 -20.55 -18.53 -0.98
C ASP A 83 -19.28 -19.36 -0.80
N ALA A 84 -18.67 -19.82 -1.89
CA ALA A 84 -17.48 -20.68 -1.84
C ALA A 84 -16.19 -19.85 -1.72
N ILE A 85 -15.30 -20.24 -0.81
CA ILE A 85 -13.96 -19.64 -0.70
C ILE A 85 -13.08 -20.21 -1.81
N VAL A 86 -12.56 -19.37 -2.68
CA VAL A 86 -11.66 -19.79 -3.77
C VAL A 86 -10.21 -19.76 -3.31
N THR A 87 -9.78 -18.64 -2.71
CA THR A 87 -8.38 -18.47 -2.28
C THR A 87 -8.22 -17.35 -1.26
N THR A 88 -7.03 -17.26 -0.67
CA THR A 88 -6.65 -16.24 0.31
C THR A 88 -5.34 -15.56 -0.06
N TYR A 89 -5.24 -14.27 0.27
CA TYR A 89 -4.01 -13.49 0.11
C TYR A 89 -3.69 -12.73 1.42
N PRO A 90 -2.53 -12.98 2.06
CA PRO A 90 -1.57 -14.03 1.73
C PRO A 90 -2.16 -15.44 1.90
N ALA A 91 -1.55 -16.42 1.25
CA ALA A 91 -2.01 -17.80 1.30
C ALA A 91 -1.92 -18.32 2.74
N VAL A 92 -3.05 -18.79 3.26
CA VAL A 92 -3.16 -19.42 4.57
C VAL A 92 -3.72 -20.85 4.45
N PRO A 93 -3.36 -21.77 5.35
CA PRO A 93 -3.87 -23.14 5.31
C PRO A 93 -5.39 -23.20 5.39
N GLN A 94 -6.04 -24.05 4.61
CA GLN A 94 -7.50 -24.19 4.62
C GLN A 94 -8.06 -24.58 6.00
N ALA A 95 -7.28 -25.32 6.80
CA ALA A 95 -7.64 -25.70 8.16
C ALA A 95 -7.89 -24.51 9.09
N SER A 96 -7.31 -23.33 8.82
CA SER A 96 -7.53 -22.14 9.65
C SER A 96 -8.74 -21.29 9.22
N TYR A 97 -9.40 -21.61 8.11
CA TYR A 97 -10.52 -20.81 7.60
C TYR A 97 -11.69 -20.70 8.59
N PRO A 98 -12.13 -21.79 9.27
CA PRO A 98 -13.22 -21.69 10.23
C PRO A 98 -12.89 -20.73 11.37
N GLU A 99 -11.66 -20.75 11.88
CA GLU A 99 -11.23 -19.86 12.95
C GLU A 99 -11.15 -18.40 12.50
N LEU A 100 -10.62 -18.16 11.28
CA LEU A 100 -10.50 -16.82 10.71
C LEU A 100 -11.86 -16.19 10.39
N LEU A 101 -12.84 -17.00 9.99
CA LEU A 101 -14.17 -16.53 9.60
C LEU A 101 -15.19 -16.58 10.75
N ARG A 102 -14.86 -17.20 11.90
CA ARG A 102 -15.78 -17.40 13.03
C ARG A 102 -16.52 -16.14 13.50
N HIS A 103 -15.84 -15.00 13.43
CA HIS A 103 -16.36 -13.69 13.86
C HIS A 103 -16.37 -12.68 12.71
N ALA A 104 -16.13 -13.13 11.48
CA ALA A 104 -16.13 -12.27 10.31
C ALA A 104 -17.57 -12.14 9.80
N ASP A 105 -17.98 -10.91 9.57
CA ASP A 105 -19.26 -10.61 8.94
C ASP A 105 -19.14 -10.80 7.42
N LEU A 106 -19.86 -11.80 6.88
CA LEU A 106 -19.81 -12.15 5.47
C LEU A 106 -20.54 -11.13 4.59
N ASP A 107 -21.43 -10.31 5.15
CA ASP A 107 -22.16 -9.28 4.39
C ASP A 107 -21.26 -8.06 4.09
N LYS A 108 -20.15 -7.92 4.80
CA LYS A 108 -19.13 -6.87 4.56
C LYS A 108 -18.19 -7.20 3.40
N ARG A 109 -18.56 -8.15 2.54
CA ARG A 109 -17.80 -8.47 1.33
C ARG A 109 -17.85 -7.29 0.34
N GLU A 110 -16.68 -6.93 -0.18
CA GLU A 110 -16.54 -5.93 -1.23
C GLU A 110 -16.64 -6.63 -2.59
N THR A 111 -17.60 -6.23 -3.42
CA THR A 111 -17.58 -6.57 -4.85
C THR A 111 -16.41 -5.82 -5.51
N PRO A 112 -15.59 -6.48 -6.34
CA PRO A 112 -14.52 -5.83 -7.07
C PRO A 112 -15.14 -5.00 -8.20
N VAL A 113 -15.68 -3.83 -7.84
CA VAL A 113 -16.06 -2.82 -8.83
C VAL A 113 -14.76 -2.38 -9.49
N ILE A 114 -14.73 -2.36 -10.82
CA ILE A 114 -13.64 -1.78 -11.61
C ILE A 114 -13.64 -0.29 -11.30
N VAL A 115 -13.00 0.11 -10.19
CA VAL A 115 -12.86 1.51 -9.85
C VAL A 115 -11.91 2.07 -10.91
N PRO A 116 -12.36 2.95 -11.81
CA PRO A 116 -11.45 3.58 -12.75
C PRO A 116 -10.36 4.25 -11.90
N SER A 117 -9.12 3.87 -12.16
CA SER A 117 -7.94 4.38 -11.46
C SER A 117 -8.09 5.90 -11.35
N ARG A 118 -8.30 6.39 -10.12
CA ARG A 118 -8.49 7.83 -9.86
C ARG A 118 -7.37 8.55 -10.59
N LYS A 119 -7.73 9.34 -11.61
CA LYS A 119 -6.76 10.09 -12.41
C LYS A 119 -5.85 10.83 -11.43
N PRO A 120 -4.51 10.70 -11.53
CA PRO A 120 -3.62 11.39 -10.62
C PRO A 120 -3.96 12.88 -10.67
N HIS A 121 -4.23 13.47 -9.51
CA HIS A 121 -4.47 14.90 -9.43
C HIS A 121 -3.14 15.61 -9.72
N LEU A 122 -2.93 15.97 -10.99
CA LEU A 122 -1.75 16.70 -11.40
C LEU A 122 -1.84 18.11 -10.78
N PRO A 123 -0.80 18.58 -10.07
CA PRO A 123 -0.79 19.93 -9.54
C PRO A 123 -0.95 20.92 -10.69
N ARG A 124 -1.95 21.80 -10.57
CA ARG A 124 -2.26 22.80 -11.60
C ARG A 124 -1.10 23.80 -11.69
N VAL A 125 -0.21 23.63 -12.67
CA VAL A 125 0.89 24.56 -12.92
C VAL A 125 0.31 25.91 -13.32
N ARG A 126 0.34 26.88 -12.40
CA ARG A 126 -0.10 28.25 -12.64
C ARG A 126 0.95 28.97 -13.50
N ARG A 127 0.73 29.05 -14.81
CA ARG A 127 1.56 29.89 -15.70
C ARG A 127 1.36 31.37 -15.32
N LYS A 128 2.45 32.03 -14.93
CA LYS A 128 2.50 33.49 -14.75
C LYS A 128 2.61 34.11 -16.15
N ARG A 129 1.70 35.00 -16.51
CA ARG A 129 1.82 35.91 -17.66
C ARG A 129 2.75 37.06 -17.29
#